data_AF-A0A0N9MZT5-F1
#
_entry.id   AF-A0A0N9MZT5-F1
#
_cell.length_a   1.000
_cell.length_b   1.000
_cell.length_c   1.000
_cell.angle_alpha   90.00
_cell.angle_beta   90.00
_cell.angle_gamma   90.00
#
_symmetry.space_group_name_H-M   'P 1'
#
loop_
_entity.id
_entity.type
_entity.pdbx_description
1 polymer ?
#
loop_
_entity_poly.entity_id
_entity_poly.type
_entity_poly.pdbx_seq_one_letter_code
_entity_poly.pdbx_strand_id
1 'polypeptide(L)'
;MQFELRYQTIEPKRQTYQNIIKRFGDEPATRYQEATLDIEPRENFHYRPTWTPDHELYDANYSALKLTDPYVFADPRQYYYTPYVTNRAALHDEFGKTLSYLENRELLAKMPEAWTRVVADVIVPLRHYEAGAQLVSVAGSRFAYGTSLSQCASFAAFDRIGNAQMLSRIGIAAGVGTVDVLKGAKEQWMTGEHLQPLRRLVEEIMVVDDWAEGLLAIDAVDKVLYPALYSGLDDRALLGGAGAYSLVAQYLTTWFADQRKWLDALVKAWRADAEHGEANAATLDRIDVEWGARAAEAIGALTAVVDDAVGAEVSA
;
A
#
# COMPACT_ATOMS: atom_id res chain seq x y z
N MET A 1 -40.88 25.46 -17.20
CA MET A 1 -40.08 26.14 -18.23
C MET A 1 -38.63 25.96 -17.81
N GLN A 2 -37.91 25.02 -18.42
CA GLN A 2 -36.53 24.73 -18.08
C GLN A 2 -35.65 25.66 -18.92
N PHE A 3 -34.92 26.56 -18.27
CA PHE A 3 -34.02 27.48 -18.96
C PHE A 3 -32.73 26.72 -19.31
N GLU A 4 -32.53 26.42 -20.59
CA GLU A 4 -31.23 25.96 -21.08
C GLU A 4 -30.33 27.17 -21.32
N LEU A 5 -29.21 27.20 -20.60
CA LEU A 5 -28.16 28.18 -20.83
C LEU A 5 -27.46 27.86 -22.15
N ARG A 6 -27.53 28.78 -23.12
CA ARG A 6 -26.76 28.66 -24.37
C ARG A 6 -25.37 29.24 -24.16
N TYR A 7 -24.36 28.39 -24.24
CA TYR A 7 -22.96 28.79 -24.19
C TYR A 7 -22.43 29.04 -25.61
N GLN A 8 -21.63 30.09 -25.78
CA GLN A 8 -20.87 30.28 -27.01
C GLN A 8 -19.73 29.24 -27.03
N THR A 9 -19.80 28.30 -27.98
CA THR A 9 -18.76 27.27 -28.15
C THR A 9 -17.69 27.83 -29.09
N ILE A 10 -16.42 27.78 -28.66
CA ILE A 10 -15.27 28.18 -29.47
C ILE A 10 -14.57 26.89 -29.92
N GLU A 11 -14.40 26.72 -31.24
CA GLU A 11 -13.69 25.58 -31.81
C GLU A 11 -12.19 25.63 -31.46
N PRO A 12 -11.64 24.65 -30.72
CA PRO A 12 -10.23 24.61 -30.38
C PRO A 12 -9.41 24.08 -31.57
N LYS A 13 -8.12 24.47 -31.64
CA LYS A 13 -7.20 23.98 -32.69
C LYS A 13 -6.77 22.52 -32.51
N ARG A 14 -6.88 22.01 -31.28
CA ARG A 14 -6.61 20.64 -30.84
C ARG A 14 -7.32 20.43 -29.51
N GLN A 15 -7.65 19.19 -29.17
CA GLN A 15 -8.39 18.84 -27.96
C GLN A 15 -7.48 18.51 -26.77
N THR A 16 -6.25 18.06 -27.02
CA THR A 16 -5.30 17.66 -25.97
C THR A 16 -3.82 17.86 -26.39
N TYR A 17 -2.88 17.42 -25.55
CA TYR A 17 -1.44 17.50 -25.78
C TYR A 17 -0.95 16.47 -26.81
N GLN A 18 0.16 16.80 -27.48
CA GLN A 18 0.65 16.04 -28.62
C GLN A 18 1.00 14.58 -28.31
N ASN A 19 1.54 14.31 -27.11
CA ASN A 19 1.83 12.96 -26.62
C ASN A 19 0.55 12.12 -26.52
N ILE A 20 -0.55 12.70 -26.02
CA ILE A 20 -1.83 12.03 -25.90
C ILE A 20 -2.45 11.80 -27.30
N ILE A 21 -2.38 12.80 -28.18
CA ILE A 21 -2.85 12.68 -29.57
C ILE A 21 -2.17 11.51 -30.29
N LYS A 22 -0.86 11.31 -30.07
CA LYS A 22 -0.11 10.19 -30.67
C LYS A 22 -0.61 8.82 -30.20
N ARG A 23 -1.19 8.73 -29.00
CA ARG A 23 -1.71 7.47 -28.43
C ARG A 23 -3.15 7.18 -28.81
N PHE A 24 -4.03 8.18 -28.77
CA PHE A 24 -5.48 7.98 -28.87
C PHE A 24 -6.18 8.81 -29.96
N GLY A 25 -5.46 9.65 -30.69
CA GLY A 25 -6.05 10.62 -31.61
C GLY A 25 -6.40 11.97 -30.95
N ASP A 26 -6.82 12.95 -31.76
CA ASP A 26 -7.15 14.31 -31.29
C ASP A 26 -8.57 14.41 -30.74
N GLU A 27 -8.80 13.71 -29.64
CA GLU A 27 -10.05 13.70 -28.88
C GLU A 27 -9.83 14.29 -27.48
N PRO A 28 -10.88 14.78 -26.79
CA PRO A 28 -10.76 15.25 -25.41
C PRO A 28 -10.22 14.16 -24.49
N ALA A 29 -9.09 14.44 -23.84
CA ALA A 29 -8.46 13.51 -22.92
C ALA A 29 -9.00 13.65 -21.49
N THR A 30 -8.95 12.56 -20.74
CA THR A 30 -9.22 12.59 -19.30
C THR A 30 -8.07 13.28 -18.55
N ARG A 31 -8.37 13.81 -17.35
CA ARG A 31 -7.34 14.40 -16.47
C ARG A 31 -6.25 13.40 -16.09
N TYR A 32 -6.60 12.12 -15.92
CA TYR A 32 -5.64 11.07 -15.64
C TYR A 32 -4.67 10.89 -16.81
N GLN A 33 -5.18 10.78 -18.04
CA GLN A 33 -4.33 10.63 -19.23
C GLN A 33 -3.33 11.77 -19.38
N GLU A 34 -3.78 13.03 -19.26
CA GLU A 34 -2.88 14.19 -19.38
C GLU A 34 -1.88 14.32 -18.23
N ALA A 35 -2.22 13.83 -17.03
CA ALA A 35 -1.35 13.89 -15.87
C ALA A 35 -0.32 12.75 -15.80
N THR A 36 -0.53 11.66 -16.56
CA THR A 36 0.22 10.41 -16.39
C THR A 36 0.97 9.96 -17.64
N LEU A 37 0.41 10.10 -18.84
CA LEU A 37 0.97 9.42 -20.01
C LEU A 37 2.13 10.21 -20.64
N ASP A 38 3.26 9.54 -20.85
CA ASP A 38 4.49 10.09 -21.46
C ASP A 38 5.04 11.36 -20.79
N ILE A 39 4.88 11.49 -19.48
CA ILE A 39 5.44 12.63 -18.72
C ILE A 39 6.92 12.39 -18.38
N GLU A 40 7.30 11.12 -18.14
CA GLU A 40 8.68 10.72 -17.84
C GLU A 40 9.62 10.96 -19.04
N PRO A 41 10.79 11.59 -18.84
CA PRO A 41 11.84 11.66 -19.86
C PRO A 41 12.35 10.27 -20.26
N ARG A 42 12.51 10.00 -21.56
CA ARG A 42 12.86 8.66 -22.06
C ARG A 42 14.25 8.52 -22.69
N GLU A 43 14.86 9.61 -23.11
CA GLU A 43 16.07 9.60 -23.92
C GLU A 43 16.90 10.88 -23.75
N ASN A 44 18.12 10.86 -24.30
CA ASN A 44 19.05 12.01 -24.31
C ASN A 44 19.48 12.47 -22.90
N PHE A 45 19.69 11.51 -21.99
CA PHE A 45 20.28 11.78 -20.69
C PHE A 45 21.73 12.23 -20.84
N HIS A 46 22.10 13.27 -20.09
CA HIS A 46 23.40 13.94 -20.27
C HIS A 46 24.53 13.26 -19.49
N TYR A 47 24.19 12.54 -18.41
CA TYR A 47 25.15 11.96 -17.49
C TYR A 47 24.65 10.62 -16.97
N ARG A 48 25.58 9.68 -16.80
CA ARG A 48 25.33 8.42 -16.09
C ARG A 48 25.17 8.65 -14.59
N PRO A 49 24.33 7.88 -13.90
CA PRO A 49 24.24 7.93 -12.45
C PRO A 49 25.58 7.57 -11.79
N THR A 50 26.07 8.39 -10.85
CA THR A 50 27.34 8.14 -10.15
C THR A 50 27.27 6.99 -9.14
N TRP A 51 26.06 6.59 -8.75
CA TRP A 51 25.77 5.55 -7.76
C TRP A 51 25.35 4.22 -8.42
N THR A 52 25.13 4.20 -9.74
CA THR A 52 24.90 2.97 -10.50
C THR A 52 25.35 3.16 -11.96
N PRO A 53 26.64 2.97 -12.25
CA PRO A 53 27.19 3.30 -13.57
C PRO A 53 26.64 2.43 -14.72
N ASP A 54 26.17 1.23 -14.39
CA ASP A 54 25.70 0.24 -15.38
C ASP A 54 24.28 0.51 -15.90
N HIS A 55 23.54 1.43 -15.27
CA HIS A 55 22.19 1.84 -15.69
C HIS A 55 22.16 3.25 -16.27
N GLU A 56 21.10 3.55 -17.02
CA GLU A 56 20.73 4.93 -17.37
C GLU A 56 19.79 5.54 -16.30
N LEU A 57 19.50 6.84 -16.43
CA LEU A 57 18.35 7.44 -15.74
C LEU A 57 17.06 6.84 -16.32
N TYR A 58 16.09 6.50 -15.45
CA TYR A 58 14.83 5.85 -15.85
C TYR A 58 15.05 4.61 -16.73
N ASP A 59 15.80 3.63 -16.23
CA ASP A 59 16.13 2.41 -16.95
C ASP A 59 15.09 1.30 -16.68
N ALA A 60 14.51 0.72 -17.73
CA ALA A 60 13.59 -0.40 -17.60
C ALA A 60 14.23 -1.66 -16.99
N ASN A 61 15.57 -1.73 -16.93
CA ASN A 61 16.32 -2.85 -16.36
C ASN A 61 16.50 -2.78 -14.83
N TYR A 62 15.92 -1.79 -14.14
CA TYR A 62 15.80 -1.84 -12.68
C TYR A 62 14.84 -2.93 -12.19
N SER A 63 14.15 -3.63 -13.10
CA SER A 63 13.38 -4.84 -12.79
C SER A 63 13.47 -5.88 -13.89
N ALA A 64 13.36 -7.15 -13.49
CA ALA A 64 13.11 -8.26 -14.40
C ALA A 64 11.69 -8.21 -14.99
N LEU A 65 10.73 -7.59 -14.29
CA LEU A 65 9.35 -7.42 -14.75
C LEU A 65 9.22 -6.22 -15.68
N LYS A 66 8.80 -6.47 -16.92
CA LYS A 66 8.78 -5.46 -17.98
C LYS A 66 7.44 -5.36 -18.66
N LEU A 67 7.10 -4.16 -19.12
CA LEU A 67 6.01 -3.93 -20.06
C LEU A 67 6.62 -3.41 -21.35
N THR A 68 6.16 -3.92 -22.49
CA THR A 68 6.56 -3.45 -23.83
C THR A 68 6.29 -1.95 -23.94
N ASP A 69 5.14 -1.50 -23.43
CA ASP A 69 4.84 -0.10 -23.17
C ASP A 69 4.26 0.03 -21.74
N PRO A 70 4.95 0.69 -20.80
CA PRO A 70 4.47 0.80 -19.42
C PRO A 70 3.18 1.62 -19.29
N TYR A 71 2.80 2.37 -20.33
CA TYR A 71 1.57 3.15 -20.36
C TYR A 71 0.35 2.37 -20.89
N VAL A 72 0.53 1.08 -21.23
CA VAL A 72 -0.59 0.14 -21.38
C VAL A 72 -1.23 -0.16 -20.03
N PHE A 73 -0.45 -0.16 -18.95
CA PHE A 73 -0.99 -0.19 -17.60
C PHE A 73 -1.58 1.19 -17.25
N ALA A 74 -2.85 1.18 -16.83
CA ALA A 74 -3.52 2.32 -16.24
C ALA A 74 -4.07 1.93 -14.87
N ASP A 75 -3.88 2.78 -13.87
CA ASP A 75 -4.47 2.59 -12.54
C ASP A 75 -6.00 2.57 -12.66
N PRO A 76 -6.68 1.45 -12.30
CA PRO A 76 -8.14 1.38 -12.36
C PRO A 76 -8.84 2.44 -11.50
N ARG A 77 -8.15 2.97 -10.49
CA ARG A 77 -8.67 4.05 -9.62
C ARG A 77 -8.58 5.43 -10.27
N GLN A 78 -7.86 5.55 -11.39
CA GLN A 78 -7.61 6.81 -12.11
C GLN A 78 -6.98 7.89 -11.22
N TYR A 79 -6.14 7.48 -10.27
CA TYR A 79 -5.44 8.39 -9.39
C TYR A 79 -4.33 9.11 -10.15
N TYR A 80 -4.56 10.38 -10.47
CA TYR A 80 -3.53 11.41 -10.48
C TYR A 80 -3.56 12.15 -9.13
N TYR A 81 -2.70 13.15 -8.92
CA TYR A 81 -2.51 13.76 -7.59
C TYR A 81 -3.82 14.18 -6.90
N THR A 82 -4.69 14.93 -7.58
CA THR A 82 -5.92 15.48 -6.98
C THR A 82 -6.92 14.43 -6.48
N PRO A 83 -7.36 13.44 -7.29
CA PRO A 83 -8.27 12.40 -6.81
C PRO A 83 -7.64 11.53 -5.72
N TYR A 84 -6.32 11.29 -5.77
CA TYR A 84 -5.62 10.59 -4.69
C TYR A 84 -5.75 11.33 -3.36
N VAL A 85 -5.33 12.61 -3.30
CA VAL A 85 -5.39 13.37 -2.03
C VAL A 85 -6.81 13.63 -1.55
N THR A 86 -7.77 13.73 -2.47
CA THR A 86 -9.20 13.89 -2.12
C THR A 86 -9.75 12.61 -1.50
N ASN A 87 -9.43 11.44 -2.08
CA ASN A 87 -9.84 10.16 -1.51
C ASN A 87 -9.20 9.93 -0.15
N ARG A 88 -7.89 10.18 -0.01
CA ARG A 88 -7.19 10.03 1.27
C ARG A 88 -7.66 11.01 2.32
N ALA A 89 -7.94 12.28 1.97
CA ALA A 89 -8.52 13.23 2.91
C ALA A 89 -9.84 12.70 3.51
N ALA A 90 -10.74 12.17 2.67
CA ALA A 90 -12.00 11.59 3.16
C ALA A 90 -11.77 10.38 4.09
N LEU A 91 -10.86 9.47 3.72
CA LEU A 91 -10.54 8.29 4.52
C LEU A 91 -9.91 8.66 5.87
N HIS A 92 -9.00 9.65 5.89
CA HIS A 92 -8.37 10.15 7.13
C HIS A 92 -9.36 10.92 8.03
N ASP A 93 -10.28 11.70 7.44
CA ASP A 93 -11.33 12.39 8.19
C ASP A 93 -12.29 11.40 8.87
N GLU A 94 -12.66 10.32 8.17
CA GLU A 94 -13.48 9.24 8.72
C GLU A 94 -12.77 8.55 9.89
N PHE A 95 -11.52 8.13 9.72
CA PHE A 95 -10.73 7.55 10.80
C PHE A 95 -10.57 8.52 11.98
N GLY A 96 -10.35 9.81 11.71
CA GLY A 96 -10.25 10.84 12.73
C GLY A 96 -11.51 10.93 13.60
N LYS A 97 -12.69 10.91 12.98
CA LYS A 97 -13.99 10.91 13.69
C LYS A 97 -14.15 9.65 14.55
N THR A 98 -13.83 8.47 13.99
CA THR A 98 -13.87 7.20 14.72
C THR A 98 -12.95 7.23 15.93
N LEU A 99 -11.68 7.62 15.74
CA LEU A 99 -10.72 7.68 16.83
C LEU A 99 -11.14 8.67 17.92
N SER A 100 -11.61 9.87 17.56
CA SER A 100 -12.11 10.84 18.54
C SER A 100 -13.31 10.31 19.32
N TYR A 101 -14.21 9.55 18.68
CA TYR A 101 -15.31 8.90 19.39
C TYR A 101 -14.80 7.86 20.41
N LEU A 102 -13.81 7.05 20.03
CA LEU A 102 -13.21 6.03 20.90
C LEU A 102 -12.45 6.67 22.07
N GLU A 103 -11.66 7.72 21.82
CA GLU A 103 -10.88 8.47 22.82
C GLU A 103 -11.79 9.12 23.87
N ASN A 104 -12.84 9.84 23.44
CA ASN A 104 -13.76 10.54 24.33
C ASN A 104 -14.50 9.61 25.32
N ARG A 105 -14.52 8.30 25.03
CA ARG A 105 -15.16 7.27 25.86
C ARG A 105 -14.14 6.31 26.47
N GLU A 106 -12.86 6.49 26.16
CA GLU A 106 -11.74 5.62 26.54
C GLU A 106 -11.97 4.15 26.13
N LEU A 107 -12.64 3.91 25.00
CA LEU A 107 -13.07 2.56 24.62
C LEU A 107 -11.91 1.63 24.30
N LEU A 108 -10.81 2.16 23.77
CA LEU A 108 -9.58 1.40 23.54
C LEU A 108 -8.90 1.01 24.87
N ALA A 109 -8.92 1.88 25.88
CA ALA A 109 -8.34 1.59 27.20
C ALA A 109 -9.21 0.65 28.06
N LYS A 110 -10.51 0.55 27.73
CA LYS A 110 -11.50 -0.30 28.42
C LYS A 110 -11.70 -1.66 27.75
N MET A 111 -10.92 -1.99 26.72
CA MET A 111 -10.99 -3.32 26.10
C MET A 111 -10.61 -4.40 27.11
N PRO A 112 -11.13 -5.64 26.95
CA PRO A 112 -10.69 -6.77 27.75
C PRO A 112 -9.18 -6.96 27.66
N GLU A 113 -8.57 -7.43 28.76
CA GLU A 113 -7.11 -7.52 28.90
C GLU A 113 -6.43 -8.24 27.74
N ALA A 114 -7.01 -9.34 27.27
CA ALA A 114 -6.54 -10.09 26.11
C ALA A 114 -6.40 -9.20 24.85
N TRP A 115 -7.40 -8.39 24.56
CA TRP A 115 -7.40 -7.48 23.41
C TRP A 115 -6.48 -6.28 23.60
N THR A 116 -6.35 -5.79 24.83
CA THR A 116 -5.36 -4.77 25.17
C THR A 116 -3.93 -5.27 24.88
N ARG A 117 -3.63 -6.53 25.21
CA ARG A 117 -2.35 -7.17 24.86
C ARG A 117 -2.18 -7.35 23.36
N VAL A 118 -3.18 -7.86 22.65
CA VAL A 118 -3.13 -7.96 21.16
C VAL A 118 -2.82 -6.61 20.53
N VAL A 119 -3.48 -5.53 20.97
CA VAL A 119 -3.23 -4.20 20.43
C VAL A 119 -1.82 -3.70 20.75
N ALA A 120 -1.38 -3.83 22.01
CA ALA A 120 -0.08 -3.31 22.44
C ALA A 120 1.12 -4.12 21.91
N ASP A 121 1.00 -5.44 21.87
CA ASP A 121 2.12 -6.36 21.60
C ASP A 121 2.15 -6.87 20.15
N VAL A 122 1.04 -6.76 19.40
CA VAL A 122 0.98 -7.19 18.00
C VAL A 122 0.65 -6.02 17.08
N ILE A 123 -0.50 -5.36 17.28
CA ILE A 123 -1.03 -4.39 16.28
C ILE A 123 -0.22 -3.10 16.21
N VAL A 124 0.03 -2.42 17.34
CA VAL A 124 0.77 -1.15 17.35
C VAL A 124 2.22 -1.31 16.86
N PRO A 125 2.96 -2.39 17.19
CA PRO A 125 4.28 -2.67 16.61
C PRO A 125 4.31 -2.71 15.08
N LEU A 126 3.22 -3.08 14.39
CA LEU A 126 3.16 -3.13 12.92
C LEU A 126 3.37 -1.77 12.26
N ARG A 127 3.34 -0.66 13.00
CA ARG A 127 3.79 0.65 12.48
C ARG A 127 5.23 0.61 11.95
N HIS A 128 6.06 -0.29 12.47
CA HIS A 128 7.43 -0.49 12.02
C HIS A 128 7.50 -1.29 10.73
N TYR A 129 6.62 -2.28 10.54
CA TYR A 129 6.41 -2.94 9.26
C TYR A 129 5.93 -1.94 8.20
N GLU A 130 4.91 -1.14 8.49
CA GLU A 130 4.41 -0.10 7.58
C GLU A 130 5.50 0.92 7.21
N ALA A 131 6.37 1.30 8.15
CA ALA A 131 7.53 2.15 7.85
C ALA A 131 8.56 1.47 6.92
N GLY A 132 8.80 0.17 7.06
CA GLY A 132 9.64 -0.58 6.11
C GLY A 132 8.99 -0.69 4.73
N ALA A 133 7.71 -1.04 4.67
CA ALA A 133 6.92 -1.10 3.44
C ALA A 133 6.86 0.25 2.70
N GLN A 134 6.87 1.36 3.45
CA GLN A 134 7.00 2.71 2.90
C GLN A 134 8.31 2.86 2.12
N LEU A 135 9.45 2.47 2.71
CA LEU A 135 10.77 2.62 2.07
C LEU A 135 10.87 1.79 0.78
N VAL A 136 10.32 0.58 0.79
CA VAL A 136 10.22 -0.27 -0.42
C VAL A 136 9.36 0.40 -1.49
N SER A 137 8.22 0.99 -1.11
CA SER A 137 7.36 1.73 -2.04
C SER A 137 8.04 2.99 -2.59
N VAL A 138 8.89 3.67 -1.79
CA VAL A 138 9.73 4.77 -2.25
C VAL A 138 10.74 4.30 -3.29
N ALA A 139 11.36 3.13 -3.10
CA ALA A 139 12.22 2.55 -4.14
C ALA A 139 11.44 2.33 -5.44
N GLY A 140 10.22 1.77 -5.37
CA GLY A 140 9.30 1.67 -6.51
C GLY A 140 9.01 3.03 -7.17
N SER A 141 8.75 4.07 -6.38
CA SER A 141 8.51 5.42 -6.92
C SER A 141 9.71 5.99 -7.69
N ARG A 142 10.92 5.60 -7.30
CA ARG A 142 12.16 6.09 -7.88
C ARG A 142 12.57 5.31 -9.12
N PHE A 143 12.38 4.00 -9.11
CA PHE A 143 12.99 3.06 -10.07
C PHE A 143 11.99 2.44 -11.05
N ALA A 144 10.68 2.55 -10.81
CA ALA A 144 9.69 2.10 -11.77
C ALA A 144 9.80 2.88 -13.09
N TYR A 145 9.68 2.16 -14.20
CA TYR A 145 9.83 2.72 -15.55
C TYR A 145 8.47 3.16 -16.11
N GLY A 146 8.22 4.48 -16.13
CA GLY A 146 6.97 5.08 -16.58
C GLY A 146 6.13 5.64 -15.45
N THR A 147 5.57 6.82 -15.68
CA THR A 147 4.78 7.58 -14.68
C THR A 147 3.54 6.81 -14.20
N SER A 148 2.92 5.98 -15.05
CA SER A 148 1.78 5.13 -14.67
C SER A 148 2.09 4.17 -13.52
N LEU A 149 3.33 3.68 -13.46
CA LEU A 149 3.82 2.78 -12.41
C LEU A 149 4.35 3.55 -11.20
N SER A 150 5.26 4.50 -11.44
CA SER A 150 5.95 5.23 -10.38
C SER A 150 5.00 6.07 -9.51
N GLN A 151 3.94 6.64 -10.09
CA GLN A 151 2.93 7.36 -9.30
C GLN A 151 2.13 6.42 -8.38
N CYS A 152 1.82 5.19 -8.81
CA CYS A 152 1.13 4.22 -7.96
C CYS A 152 1.98 3.84 -6.74
N ALA A 153 3.27 3.56 -6.97
CA ALA A 153 4.23 3.30 -5.90
C ALA A 153 4.42 4.52 -4.99
N SER A 154 4.41 5.74 -5.55
CA SER A 154 4.46 6.99 -4.77
C SER A 154 3.27 7.13 -3.83
N PHE A 155 2.06 6.91 -4.34
CA PHE A 155 0.84 6.96 -3.52
C PHE A 155 0.83 5.88 -2.46
N ALA A 156 1.22 4.65 -2.80
CA ALA A 156 1.38 3.58 -1.83
C ALA A 156 2.38 3.96 -0.74
N ALA A 157 3.52 4.58 -1.07
CA ALA A 157 4.48 5.03 -0.07
C ALA A 157 3.88 6.03 0.94
N PHE A 158 3.13 7.02 0.45
CA PHE A 158 2.45 7.98 1.34
C PHE A 158 1.36 7.33 2.19
N ASP A 159 0.66 6.34 1.64
CA ASP A 159 -0.31 5.57 2.41
C ASP A 159 0.33 4.78 3.54
N ARG A 160 1.46 4.11 3.28
CA ARG A 160 2.18 3.31 4.28
C ARG A 160 2.62 4.13 5.48
N ILE A 161 3.20 5.31 5.25
CA ILE A 161 3.54 6.19 6.37
C ILE A 161 2.27 6.72 7.06
N GLY A 162 1.18 6.92 6.33
CA GLY A 162 -0.15 7.19 6.88
C GLY A 162 -0.64 6.07 7.81
N ASN A 163 -0.55 4.80 7.39
CA ASN A 163 -0.90 3.63 8.18
C ASN A 163 -0.04 3.54 9.45
N ALA A 164 1.27 3.73 9.34
CA ALA A 164 2.18 3.77 10.49
C ALA A 164 1.79 4.87 11.50
N GLN A 165 1.35 6.03 11.01
CA GLN A 165 0.82 7.11 11.84
C GLN A 165 -0.53 6.75 12.48
N MET A 166 -1.44 6.11 11.75
CA MET A 166 -2.74 5.69 12.29
C MET A 166 -2.56 4.63 13.39
N LEU A 167 -1.68 3.64 13.18
CA LEU A 167 -1.28 2.67 14.20
C LEU A 167 -0.66 3.34 15.44
N SER A 168 0.15 4.39 15.23
CA SER A 168 0.69 5.17 16.34
C SER A 168 -0.41 5.93 17.11
N ARG A 169 -1.41 6.48 16.41
CA ARG A 169 -2.56 7.15 17.04
C ARG A 169 -3.43 6.18 17.83
N ILE A 170 -3.64 4.95 17.33
CA ILE A 170 -4.31 3.87 18.06
C ILE A 170 -3.57 3.58 19.37
N GLY A 171 -2.23 3.47 19.32
CA GLY A 171 -1.42 3.26 20.53
C GLY A 171 -1.53 4.39 21.54
N ILE A 172 -1.54 5.65 21.09
CA ILE A 172 -1.73 6.83 21.97
C ILE A 172 -3.12 6.82 22.61
N ALA A 173 -4.16 6.53 21.83
CA ALA A 173 -5.53 6.44 22.34
C ALA A 173 -5.71 5.29 23.35
N ALA A 174 -5.08 4.13 23.10
CA ALA A 174 -5.05 3.01 24.03
C ALA A 174 -4.30 3.34 25.33
N GLY A 175 -3.23 4.16 25.24
CA GLY A 175 -2.47 4.67 26.38
C GLY A 175 -3.07 5.90 27.06
N VAL A 176 -4.34 6.25 26.80
CA VAL A 176 -5.04 7.42 27.35
C VAL A 176 -4.24 8.72 27.14
N GLY A 177 -3.71 8.91 25.93
CA GLY A 177 -2.94 10.10 25.54
C GLY A 177 -1.45 10.05 25.87
N THR A 178 -0.96 8.95 26.46
CA THR A 178 0.48 8.77 26.77
C THR A 178 1.23 8.06 25.64
N VAL A 179 2.56 8.16 25.66
CA VAL A 179 3.45 7.50 24.67
C VAL A 179 3.96 6.14 25.14
N ASP A 180 3.52 5.65 26.30
CA ASP A 180 4.12 4.45 26.90
C ASP A 180 3.78 3.17 26.11
N VAL A 181 2.58 3.08 25.54
CA VAL A 181 2.22 2.02 24.58
C VAL A 181 3.15 2.04 23.37
N LEU A 182 3.56 3.22 22.88
CA LEU A 182 4.48 3.31 21.74
C LEU A 182 5.92 2.91 22.09
N LYS A 183 6.36 3.18 23.32
CA LYS A 183 7.66 2.71 23.82
C LYS A 183 7.65 1.19 23.95
N GLY A 184 6.61 0.63 24.58
CA GLY A 184 6.41 -0.82 24.68
C GLY A 184 6.34 -1.49 23.32
N ALA A 185 5.58 -0.92 22.37
CA ALA A 185 5.49 -1.46 21.02
C ALA A 185 6.84 -1.45 20.28
N LYS A 186 7.69 -0.43 20.51
CA LYS A 186 9.04 -0.42 19.96
C LYS A 186 9.91 -1.51 20.61
N GLU A 187 9.83 -1.69 21.92
CA GLU A 187 10.54 -2.75 22.62
C GLU A 187 10.13 -4.12 22.05
N GLN A 188 8.83 -4.38 21.92
CA GLN A 188 8.29 -5.61 21.31
C GLN A 188 8.80 -5.82 19.89
N TRP A 189 8.82 -4.78 19.05
CA TRP A 189 9.41 -4.89 17.71
C TRP A 189 10.89 -5.29 17.75
N MET A 190 11.65 -4.74 18.71
CA MET A 190 13.09 -4.97 18.80
C MET A 190 13.45 -6.32 19.43
N THR A 191 12.66 -6.83 20.37
CA THR A 191 13.04 -7.97 21.21
C THR A 191 11.98 -9.07 21.32
N GLY A 192 10.72 -8.81 20.98
CA GLY A 192 9.63 -9.79 21.04
C GLY A 192 9.81 -10.88 19.99
N GLU A 193 9.88 -12.13 20.44
CA GLU A 193 10.18 -13.31 19.59
C GLU A 193 9.17 -13.47 18.46
N HIS A 194 7.88 -13.22 18.72
CA HIS A 194 6.81 -13.32 17.73
C HIS A 194 6.92 -12.30 16.58
N LEU A 195 7.59 -11.18 16.81
CA LEU A 195 7.80 -10.12 15.80
C LEU A 195 9.10 -10.28 15.02
N GLN A 196 10.06 -11.09 15.51
CA GLN A 196 11.37 -11.20 14.85
C GLN A 196 11.31 -11.79 13.44
N PRO A 197 10.47 -12.81 13.14
CA PRO A 197 10.30 -13.29 11.76
C PRO A 197 9.87 -12.18 10.78
N LEU A 198 8.86 -11.38 11.15
CA LEU A 198 8.38 -10.28 10.31
C LEU A 198 9.40 -9.14 10.22
N ARG A 199 10.04 -8.79 11.33
CA ARG A 199 11.09 -7.77 11.35
C ARG A 199 12.25 -8.13 10.44
N ARG A 200 12.77 -9.36 10.55
CA ARG A 200 13.81 -9.87 9.67
C ARG A 200 13.36 -9.84 8.21
N LEU A 201 12.15 -10.31 7.93
CA LEU A 201 11.61 -10.35 6.57
C LEU A 201 11.53 -8.96 5.94
N VAL A 202 11.00 -7.95 6.64
CA VAL A 202 10.93 -6.59 6.10
C VAL A 202 12.32 -5.97 5.93
N GLU A 203 13.27 -6.25 6.83
CA GLU A 203 14.67 -5.83 6.69
C GLU A 203 15.34 -6.47 5.47
N GLU A 204 15.07 -7.74 5.19
CA GLU A 204 15.55 -8.46 4.00
C GLU A 204 14.88 -7.95 2.71
N ILE A 205 13.60 -7.58 2.75
CA ILE A 205 12.91 -6.99 1.58
C ILE A 205 13.45 -5.60 1.25
N MET A 206 13.79 -4.78 2.26
CA MET A 206 14.32 -3.42 2.06
C MET A 206 15.65 -3.37 1.29
N VAL A 207 16.36 -4.51 1.19
CA VAL A 207 17.63 -4.62 0.45
C VAL A 207 17.49 -5.37 -0.88
N VAL A 208 16.26 -5.64 -1.33
CA VAL A 208 16.00 -6.20 -2.67
C VAL A 208 16.23 -5.09 -3.71
N ASP A 209 17.12 -5.35 -4.67
CA ASP A 209 17.49 -4.38 -5.71
C ASP A 209 16.38 -4.17 -6.76
N ASP A 210 15.66 -5.24 -7.12
CA ASP A 210 14.54 -5.17 -8.06
C ASP A 210 13.33 -4.53 -7.38
N TRP A 211 12.98 -3.32 -7.82
CA TRP A 211 11.92 -2.52 -7.19
C TRP A 211 10.55 -3.21 -7.24
N ALA A 212 10.27 -3.97 -8.31
CA ALA A 212 8.99 -4.64 -8.48
C ALA A 212 8.94 -5.91 -7.63
N GLU A 213 10.05 -6.64 -7.52
CA GLU A 213 10.15 -7.77 -6.60
C GLU A 213 10.00 -7.32 -5.14
N GLY A 214 10.70 -6.26 -4.72
CA GLY A 214 10.55 -5.73 -3.37
C GLY A 214 9.11 -5.32 -3.06
N LEU A 215 8.45 -4.64 -4.00
CA LEU A 215 7.04 -4.26 -3.88
C LEU A 215 6.11 -5.49 -3.77
N LEU A 216 6.33 -6.53 -4.58
CA LEU A 216 5.54 -7.76 -4.55
C LEU A 216 5.84 -8.63 -3.32
N ALA A 217 7.04 -8.54 -2.76
CA ALA A 217 7.39 -9.20 -1.51
C ALA A 217 6.64 -8.57 -0.32
N ILE A 218 6.51 -7.24 -0.28
CA ILE A 218 5.62 -6.56 0.67
C ILE A 218 4.16 -6.98 0.44
N ASP A 219 3.70 -7.06 -0.81
CA ASP A 219 2.33 -7.52 -1.10
C ASP A 219 2.06 -8.96 -0.66
N ALA A 220 3.06 -9.85 -0.76
CA ALA A 220 2.96 -11.21 -0.25
C ALA A 220 2.73 -11.21 1.28
N VAL A 221 3.39 -10.31 2.01
CA VAL A 221 3.14 -10.11 3.44
C VAL A 221 1.75 -9.53 3.67
N ASP A 222 1.34 -8.49 2.94
CA ASP A 222 0.03 -7.86 3.14
C ASP A 222 -1.14 -8.80 2.91
N LYS A 223 -1.06 -9.64 1.87
CA LYS A 223 -2.07 -10.65 1.53
C LYS A 223 -2.38 -11.61 2.67
N VAL A 224 -1.43 -11.83 3.57
CA VAL A 224 -1.63 -12.68 4.75
C VAL A 224 -1.91 -11.81 5.98
N LEU A 225 -1.13 -10.75 6.19
CA LEU A 225 -1.21 -9.87 7.36
C LEU A 225 -2.57 -9.18 7.48
N TYR A 226 -3.03 -8.51 6.41
CA TYR A 226 -4.23 -7.67 6.49
C TYR A 226 -5.50 -8.51 6.72
N PRO A 227 -5.69 -9.64 5.99
CA PRO A 227 -6.78 -10.54 6.31
C PRO A 227 -6.68 -11.15 7.70
N ALA A 228 -5.49 -11.60 8.12
CA ALA A 228 -5.33 -12.28 9.41
C ALA A 228 -5.51 -11.34 10.62
N LEU A 229 -5.06 -10.09 10.52
CA LEU A 229 -4.93 -9.18 11.66
C LEU A 229 -5.84 -7.96 11.62
N TYR A 230 -6.68 -7.79 10.59
CA TYR A 230 -7.66 -6.69 10.57
C TYR A 230 -9.06 -7.19 10.25
N SER A 231 -9.29 -7.78 9.07
CA SER A 231 -10.63 -8.26 8.72
C SER A 231 -11.00 -9.58 9.42
N GLY A 232 -10.05 -10.50 9.59
CA GLY A 232 -10.28 -11.83 10.17
C GLY A 232 -10.44 -11.84 11.69
N LEU A 233 -10.08 -10.74 12.35
CA LEU A 233 -10.29 -10.56 13.79
C LEU A 233 -11.60 -9.82 14.10
N ASP A 234 -12.36 -9.39 13.10
CA ASP A 234 -13.54 -8.54 13.30
C ASP A 234 -14.62 -9.21 14.16
N ASP A 235 -15.08 -10.40 13.77
CA ASP A 235 -16.08 -11.16 14.52
C ASP A 235 -15.58 -11.55 15.92
N ARG A 236 -14.30 -11.97 16.02
CA ARG A 236 -13.66 -12.30 17.31
C ARG A 236 -13.62 -11.09 18.24
N ALA A 237 -13.36 -9.91 17.71
CA ALA A 237 -13.34 -8.68 18.48
C ALA A 237 -14.74 -8.27 18.93
N LEU A 238 -15.74 -8.35 18.06
CA LEU A 238 -17.12 -7.99 18.40
C LEU A 238 -17.68 -8.93 19.48
N LEU A 239 -17.53 -10.25 19.31
CA LEU A 239 -17.98 -11.26 20.26
C LEU A 239 -17.15 -11.24 21.56
N GLY A 240 -15.87 -10.91 21.45
CA GLY A 240 -14.93 -10.81 22.57
C GLY A 240 -14.98 -9.50 23.34
N GLY A 241 -15.92 -8.58 23.06
CA GLY A 241 -16.06 -7.31 23.78
C GLY A 241 -15.04 -6.22 23.41
N ALA A 242 -14.33 -6.36 22.30
CA ALA A 242 -13.33 -5.45 21.77
C ALA A 242 -13.78 -4.72 20.49
N GLY A 243 -15.06 -4.29 20.44
CA GLY A 243 -15.59 -3.54 19.29
C GLY A 243 -14.81 -2.25 18.96
N ALA A 244 -14.08 -1.68 19.91
CA ALA A 244 -13.17 -0.56 19.66
C ALA A 244 -12.02 -0.91 18.70
N TYR A 245 -11.49 -2.14 18.79
CA TYR A 245 -10.47 -2.63 17.88
C TYR A 245 -11.04 -2.84 16.46
N SER A 246 -12.23 -3.45 16.34
CA SER A 246 -12.93 -3.64 15.05
C SER A 246 -13.09 -2.32 14.29
N LEU A 247 -13.52 -1.25 14.99
CA LEU A 247 -13.68 0.08 14.40
C LEU A 247 -12.38 0.69 13.85
N VAL A 248 -11.23 0.46 14.52
CA VAL A 248 -9.95 0.97 14.01
C VAL A 248 -9.35 0.07 12.92
N ALA A 249 -9.59 -1.25 12.99
CA ALA A 249 -9.17 -2.21 11.98
C ALA A 249 -9.85 -1.96 10.63
N GLN A 250 -11.09 -1.45 10.62
CA GLN A 250 -11.83 -1.11 9.40
C GLN A 250 -11.08 -0.16 8.47
N TYR A 251 -10.32 0.81 9.01
CA TYR A 251 -9.50 1.71 8.19
C TYR A 251 -8.44 0.95 7.40
N LEU A 252 -7.72 0.04 8.05
CA LEU A 252 -6.64 -0.75 7.44
C LEU A 252 -7.21 -1.75 6.41
N THR A 253 -8.34 -2.39 6.73
CA THR A 253 -9.08 -3.24 5.78
C THR A 253 -9.52 -2.45 4.53
N THR A 254 -10.06 -1.25 4.72
CA THR A 254 -10.53 -0.39 3.62
C THR A 254 -9.36 0.07 2.74
N TRP A 255 -8.25 0.48 3.35
CA TRP A 255 -7.04 0.84 2.62
C TRP A 255 -6.51 -0.34 1.81
N PHE A 256 -6.41 -1.53 2.40
CA PHE A 256 -5.87 -2.71 1.70
C PHE A 256 -6.73 -3.07 0.49
N ALA A 257 -8.06 -3.05 0.62
CA ALA A 257 -8.96 -3.26 -0.51
C ALA A 257 -8.73 -2.25 -1.66
N ASP A 258 -8.41 -0.98 -1.34
CA ASP A 258 -8.05 0.02 -2.35
C ASP A 258 -6.66 -0.21 -2.95
N GLN A 259 -5.68 -0.59 -2.14
CA GLN A 259 -4.32 -0.92 -2.57
C GLN A 259 -4.30 -2.09 -3.57
N ARG A 260 -5.13 -3.13 -3.34
CA ARG A 260 -5.23 -4.28 -4.24
C ARG A 260 -5.68 -3.91 -5.65
N LYS A 261 -6.53 -2.89 -5.82
CA LYS A 261 -7.09 -2.52 -7.14
C LYS A 261 -6.02 -2.25 -8.19
N TRP A 262 -4.95 -1.53 -7.84
CA TRP A 262 -3.91 -1.18 -8.80
C TRP A 262 -2.88 -2.29 -8.93
N LEU A 263 -2.50 -2.94 -7.82
CA LEU A 263 -1.45 -3.94 -7.83
C LEU A 263 -1.91 -5.22 -8.52
N ASP A 264 -3.16 -5.64 -8.33
CA ASP A 264 -3.75 -6.76 -9.07
C ASP A 264 -3.87 -6.46 -10.57
N ALA A 265 -4.21 -5.23 -10.92
CA ALA A 265 -4.24 -4.81 -12.32
C ALA A 265 -2.83 -4.79 -12.93
N LEU A 266 -1.81 -4.41 -12.17
CA LEU A 266 -0.42 -4.39 -12.63
C LEU A 266 0.12 -5.81 -12.84
N VAL A 267 -0.11 -6.72 -11.89
CA VAL A 267 0.25 -8.14 -12.04
C VAL A 267 -0.40 -8.75 -13.29
N LYS A 268 -1.67 -8.43 -13.54
CA LYS A 268 -2.36 -8.85 -14.77
C LYS A 268 -1.73 -8.24 -16.03
N ALA A 269 -1.37 -6.97 -16.00
CA ALA A 269 -0.72 -6.30 -17.12
C ALA A 269 0.64 -6.93 -17.45
N TRP A 270 1.47 -7.24 -16.45
CA TRP A 270 2.75 -7.93 -16.68
C TRP A 270 2.56 -9.32 -17.30
N ARG A 271 1.61 -10.12 -16.82
CA ARG A 271 1.34 -11.46 -17.39
C ARG A 271 0.78 -11.39 -18.81
N ALA A 272 0.01 -10.35 -19.12
CA ALA A 272 -0.62 -10.16 -20.42
C ALA A 272 0.25 -9.38 -21.42
N ASP A 273 1.48 -9.00 -21.04
CA ASP A 273 2.37 -8.26 -21.91
C ASP A 273 2.73 -9.06 -23.16
N ALA A 274 2.71 -8.40 -24.32
CA ALA A 274 2.84 -9.06 -25.62
C ALA A 274 4.24 -9.64 -25.87
N GLU A 275 5.30 -8.98 -25.37
CA GLU A 275 6.69 -9.39 -25.62
C GLU A 275 7.32 -10.05 -24.40
N HIS A 276 6.93 -9.64 -23.19
CA HIS A 276 7.54 -10.09 -21.94
C HIS A 276 6.65 -11.01 -21.10
N GLY A 277 5.39 -11.27 -21.50
CA GLY A 277 4.39 -11.97 -20.69
C GLY A 277 4.84 -13.33 -20.15
N GLU A 278 5.53 -14.14 -20.96
CA GLU A 278 6.03 -15.46 -20.54
C GLU A 278 7.14 -15.35 -19.48
N ALA A 279 8.14 -14.48 -19.72
CA ALA A 279 9.24 -14.24 -18.78
C ALA A 279 8.74 -13.58 -17.48
N ASN A 280 7.80 -12.64 -17.60
CA ASN A 280 7.14 -12.01 -16.48
C ASN A 280 6.36 -13.04 -15.65
N ALA A 281 5.59 -13.93 -16.29
CA ALA A 281 4.84 -14.97 -15.60
C ALA A 281 5.76 -15.88 -14.78
N ALA A 282 6.87 -16.36 -15.36
CA ALA A 282 7.86 -17.16 -14.65
C ALA A 282 8.48 -16.42 -13.46
N THR A 283 8.75 -15.12 -13.62
CA THR A 283 9.30 -14.27 -12.56
C THR A 283 8.28 -14.05 -11.44
N LEU A 284 7.03 -13.75 -11.77
CA LEU A 284 5.92 -13.58 -10.83
C LEU A 284 5.64 -14.87 -10.05
N ASP A 285 5.65 -16.03 -10.71
CA ASP A 285 5.44 -17.32 -10.06
C ASP A 285 6.56 -17.65 -9.08
N ARG A 286 7.83 -17.35 -9.42
CA ARG A 286 8.95 -17.49 -8.49
C ARG A 286 8.78 -16.58 -7.27
N ILE A 287 8.48 -15.30 -7.50
CA ILE A 287 8.28 -14.30 -6.44
C ILE A 287 7.17 -14.75 -5.50
N ASP A 288 6.03 -15.20 -6.04
CA ASP A 288 4.89 -15.65 -5.24
C ASP A 288 5.24 -16.85 -4.35
N VAL A 289 5.96 -17.85 -4.88
CA VAL A 289 6.41 -19.02 -4.13
C VAL A 289 7.40 -18.63 -3.02
N GLU A 290 8.42 -17.83 -3.37
CA GLU A 290 9.50 -17.48 -2.44
C GLU A 290 8.99 -16.59 -1.30
N TRP A 291 8.31 -15.50 -1.64
CA TRP A 291 7.89 -14.51 -0.67
C TRP A 291 6.60 -14.93 0.04
N GLY A 292 5.72 -15.69 -0.61
CA GLY A 292 4.51 -16.23 0.01
C GLY A 292 4.81 -17.19 1.16
N ALA A 293 5.78 -18.09 0.99
CA ALA A 293 6.20 -18.99 2.05
C ALA A 293 6.77 -18.25 3.28
N ARG A 294 7.64 -17.26 3.03
CA ARG A 294 8.25 -16.43 4.09
C ARG A 294 7.23 -15.53 4.79
N ALA A 295 6.28 -14.98 4.04
CA ALA A 295 5.16 -14.23 4.60
C ALA A 295 4.29 -15.10 5.51
N ALA A 296 3.94 -16.32 5.07
CA ALA A 296 3.14 -17.25 5.88
C ALA A 296 3.84 -17.62 7.21
N GLU A 297 5.16 -17.88 7.18
CA GLU A 297 5.94 -18.12 8.39
C GLU A 297 5.91 -16.91 9.33
N ALA A 298 6.18 -15.72 8.79
CA ALA A 298 6.25 -14.50 9.58
C ALA A 298 4.90 -14.13 10.24
N ILE A 299 3.81 -14.26 9.50
CA ILE A 299 2.47 -13.96 10.03
C ILE A 299 1.97 -15.07 10.95
N GLY A 300 2.34 -16.32 10.72
CA GLY A 300 2.01 -17.44 11.62
C GLY A 300 2.51 -17.23 13.06
N ALA A 301 3.69 -16.62 13.22
CA ALA A 301 4.21 -16.25 14.54
C ALA A 301 3.35 -15.20 15.26
N LEU A 302 2.77 -14.26 14.51
CA LEU A 302 1.87 -13.23 15.06
C LEU A 302 0.50 -13.82 15.40
N THR A 303 -0.08 -14.62 14.51
CA THR A 303 -1.40 -15.21 14.73
C THR A 303 -1.38 -16.19 15.91
N ALA A 304 -0.28 -16.89 16.16
CA ALA A 304 -0.13 -17.73 17.34
C ALA A 304 -0.28 -16.94 18.65
N VAL A 305 0.31 -15.74 18.75
CA VAL A 305 0.16 -14.87 19.93
C VAL A 305 -1.26 -14.33 20.05
N VAL A 306 -1.88 -13.99 18.93
CA VAL A 306 -3.29 -13.55 18.91
C VAL A 306 -4.20 -14.68 19.37
N ASP A 307 -4.05 -15.89 18.84
CA ASP A 307 -4.87 -17.04 19.16
C ASP A 307 -4.70 -17.49 20.64
N ASP A 308 -3.50 -17.38 21.20
CA ASP A 308 -3.27 -17.60 22.64
C ASP A 308 -4.00 -16.57 23.52
N ALA A 309 -4.02 -15.31 23.08
CA ALA A 309 -4.66 -14.23 23.83
C ALA A 309 -6.19 -14.26 23.75
N VAL A 310 -6.76 -14.41 22.55
CA VAL A 310 -8.20 -14.22 22.29
C VAL A 310 -8.93 -15.49 21.82
N GLY A 311 -8.23 -16.62 21.78
CA GLY A 311 -8.74 -17.89 21.30
C GLY A 311 -8.55 -18.07 19.79
N ALA A 312 -8.21 -19.30 19.39
CA ALA A 312 -8.13 -19.68 17.99
C ALA A 312 -9.48 -19.55 17.29
N GLU A 313 -9.44 -19.22 16.00
CA GLU A 313 -10.64 -19.19 15.16
C GLU A 313 -11.25 -20.59 15.08
N VAL A 314 -12.47 -20.74 15.60
CA VAL A 314 -13.24 -21.97 15.36
C VAL A 314 -13.75 -21.86 13.93
N SER A 315 -13.13 -22.60 13.02
CA SER A 315 -13.62 -22.72 11.64
C SER A 315 -15.08 -23.17 11.69
N ALA A 316 -15.99 -22.34 11.18
CA ALA A 316 -17.39 -22.69 11.01
C ALA A 316 -17.56 -23.72 9.87
#